data_AF-A9VV94-F1
#
_entry.id   AF-A9VV94-F1
#
_cell.length_a   1.000
_cell.length_b   1.000
_cell.length_c   1.000
_cell.angle_alpha   90.00
_cell.angle_beta   90.00
_cell.angle_gamma   90.00
#
_symmetry.space_group_name_H-M   'P 1'
#
loop_
_entity.id
_entity.type
_entity.pdbx_description
1 polymer ?
#
loop_
_entity_poly.entity_id
_entity_poly.type
_entity_poly.pdbx_seq_one_letter_code
_entity_poly.pdbx_strand_id
1 'polypeptide(L)'
;MKKIHALTLTIGLITSAMAVPTATFAGSEELPHLSEIKKMQPDLSTSELLSSIDEMAKNTGNTKDAIAEQIYKELKADEALGTKEANEKVKTLGAGGGTVSVGNSNMGDFFYTGSYTAYLNHGHVGMYYSSNTIVESVPDNGVRTLSTTARKVDKGDAVVKSINTSWQNKNDAAWWAKDRVGKDGYSYNFATNRSTTHYGAKNCSKLIWSAYKLNGGLDLDKDGGAGVYPRDVRDAKQTSTIRNI
;
A
#
# COMPACT_ATOMS: atom_id res chain seq x y z
N MET A 1 -85.50 -11.28 -17.64
CA MET A 1 -84.32 -10.87 -16.85
C MET A 1 -83.09 -10.90 -17.73
N LYS A 2 -82.41 -9.75 -17.80
CA LYS A 2 -81.05 -9.43 -18.28
C LYS A 2 -80.38 -10.28 -19.37
N LYS A 3 -80.32 -9.69 -20.57
CA LYS A 3 -79.31 -9.92 -21.62
C LYS A 3 -77.94 -9.48 -21.10
N ILE A 4 -76.87 -10.24 -21.39
CA ILE A 4 -75.50 -9.72 -21.39
C ILE A 4 -74.79 -10.26 -22.64
N HIS A 5 -74.46 -9.34 -23.54
CA HIS A 5 -73.54 -9.54 -24.65
C HIS A 5 -72.11 -9.50 -24.10
N ALA A 6 -71.29 -10.50 -24.45
CA ALA A 6 -69.86 -10.44 -24.22
C ALA A 6 -69.17 -9.92 -25.50
N LEU A 7 -68.61 -8.73 -25.35
CA LEU A 7 -67.92 -7.90 -26.32
C LEU A 7 -66.53 -8.46 -26.60
N THR A 8 -66.21 -8.72 -27.86
CA THR A 8 -64.87 -9.08 -28.34
C THR A 8 -63.96 -7.84 -28.26
N LEU A 9 -62.97 -7.85 -27.37
CA LEU A 9 -61.97 -6.79 -27.24
C LEU A 9 -60.67 -7.24 -27.94
N THR A 10 -60.50 -6.85 -29.19
CA THR A 10 -59.21 -6.89 -29.89
C THR A 10 -58.31 -5.76 -29.38
N ILE A 11 -57.32 -6.10 -28.56
CA ILE A 11 -56.23 -5.18 -28.19
C ILE A 11 -55.15 -5.31 -29.27
N GLY A 12 -55.01 -4.26 -30.08
CA GLY A 12 -53.87 -4.11 -30.99
C GLY A 12 -52.60 -3.81 -30.20
N LEU A 13 -51.58 -4.64 -30.36
CA LEU A 13 -50.23 -4.31 -29.93
C LEU A 13 -49.66 -3.26 -30.90
N ILE A 14 -49.55 -2.02 -30.44
CA ILE A 14 -48.69 -1.01 -31.06
C ILE A 14 -47.27 -1.28 -30.53
N THR A 15 -46.43 -1.92 -31.34
CA THR A 15 -44.99 -2.03 -31.08
C THR A 15 -44.35 -0.67 -31.36
N SER A 16 -44.22 0.17 -30.32
CA SER A 16 -43.32 1.32 -30.34
C SER A 16 -41.89 0.80 -30.23
N ALA A 17 -41.17 0.78 -31.36
CA ALA A 17 -39.73 0.61 -31.37
C ALA A 17 -39.09 1.84 -30.70
N MET A 18 -38.87 1.75 -29.38
CA MET A 18 -37.99 2.66 -28.68
C MET A 18 -36.59 2.43 -29.23
N ALA A 19 -36.13 3.35 -30.08
CA ALA A 19 -34.73 3.44 -30.45
C ALA A 19 -33.94 3.72 -29.17
N VAL A 20 -33.37 2.67 -28.58
CA VAL A 20 -32.39 2.81 -27.50
C VAL A 20 -31.23 3.58 -28.12
N PRO A 21 -30.87 4.77 -27.60
CA PRO A 21 -29.65 5.42 -28.05
C PRO A 21 -28.51 4.46 -27.75
N THR A 22 -27.92 3.90 -28.79
CA THR A 22 -26.64 3.20 -28.70
C THR A 22 -25.68 4.19 -28.07
N ALA A 23 -25.30 3.94 -26.82
CA ALA A 23 -24.20 4.62 -26.20
C ALA A 23 -22.97 4.38 -27.10
N THR A 24 -22.66 5.36 -27.93
CA THR A 24 -21.33 5.52 -28.49
C THR A 24 -20.38 5.51 -27.30
N PHE A 25 -19.61 4.43 -27.15
CA PHE A 25 -18.44 4.40 -26.30
C PHE A 25 -17.52 5.50 -26.80
N ALA A 26 -17.61 6.67 -26.16
CA ALA A 26 -16.63 7.74 -26.29
C ALA A 26 -15.27 7.17 -25.90
N GLY A 27 -14.22 7.63 -26.61
CA GLY A 27 -12.87 7.08 -26.58
C GLY A 27 -12.33 6.88 -25.17
N SER A 28 -11.37 5.95 -25.04
CA SER A 28 -10.59 5.75 -23.82
C SER A 28 -10.14 7.11 -23.29
N GLU A 29 -10.80 7.63 -22.25
CA GLU A 29 -10.28 8.77 -21.52
C GLU A 29 -8.89 8.36 -21.04
N GLU A 30 -7.87 8.99 -21.62
CA GLU A 30 -6.49 8.69 -21.30
C GLU A 30 -6.25 9.20 -19.89
N LEU A 31 -6.18 8.25 -18.96
CA LEU A 31 -6.14 8.51 -17.53
C LEU A 31 -4.89 9.35 -17.21
N PRO A 32 -5.01 10.49 -16.51
CA PRO A 32 -3.89 11.39 -16.30
C PRO A 32 -2.73 10.69 -15.60
N HIS A 33 -1.51 11.04 -16.02
CA HIS A 33 -0.25 10.53 -15.45
C HIS A 33 -0.07 9.01 -15.50
N LEU A 34 -0.89 8.27 -16.24
CA LEU A 34 -0.79 6.81 -16.32
C LEU A 34 0.61 6.37 -16.74
N SER A 35 1.21 7.05 -17.72
CA SER A 35 2.54 6.71 -18.22
C SER A 35 3.64 6.95 -17.17
N GLU A 36 3.53 8.03 -16.40
CA GLU A 36 4.46 8.44 -15.37
C GLU A 36 4.35 7.53 -14.15
N ILE A 37 3.13 7.21 -13.71
CA ILE A 37 2.88 6.22 -12.66
C ILE A 37 3.47 4.87 -13.07
N LYS A 38 3.27 4.44 -14.32
CA LYS A 38 3.83 3.17 -14.81
C LYS A 38 5.36 3.18 -14.88
N LYS A 39 5.99 4.33 -15.17
CA LYS A 39 7.46 4.46 -15.10
C LYS A 39 7.98 4.34 -13.67
N MET A 40 7.23 4.84 -12.70
CA MET A 40 7.53 4.79 -11.27
C MET A 40 7.17 3.43 -10.63
N GLN A 41 6.26 2.68 -11.24
CA GLN A 41 5.77 1.37 -10.79
C GLN A 41 5.73 0.40 -11.98
N PRO A 42 6.88 0.03 -12.56
CA PRO A 42 6.91 -0.77 -13.79
C PRO A 42 6.32 -2.17 -13.61
N ASP A 43 6.49 -2.76 -12.43
CA ASP A 43 6.02 -4.11 -12.11
C ASP A 43 4.51 -4.20 -11.82
N LEU A 44 3.84 -3.05 -11.58
CA LEU A 44 2.39 -3.00 -11.41
C LEU A 44 1.71 -3.06 -12.78
N SER A 45 0.93 -4.11 -13.07
CA SER A 45 0.27 -4.20 -14.39
C SER A 45 -0.70 -3.04 -14.63
N THR A 46 -0.82 -2.56 -15.88
CA THR A 46 -1.78 -1.50 -16.22
C THR A 46 -3.21 -1.90 -15.86
N SER A 47 -3.59 -3.15 -16.10
CA SER A 47 -4.91 -3.67 -15.72
C SER A 47 -5.15 -3.62 -14.20
N GLU A 48 -4.15 -3.98 -13.39
CA GLU A 48 -4.27 -3.90 -11.93
C GLU A 48 -4.40 -2.44 -11.46
N LEU A 49 -3.57 -1.54 -11.99
CA LEU A 49 -3.64 -0.12 -11.66
C LEU A 49 -5.01 0.49 -12.02
N LEU A 50 -5.50 0.25 -13.24
CA LEU A 50 -6.81 0.75 -13.67
C LEU A 50 -7.95 0.16 -12.84
N SER A 51 -7.89 -1.14 -12.51
CA SER A 51 -8.89 -1.77 -11.64
C SER A 51 -8.90 -1.14 -10.25
N SER A 52 -7.73 -0.89 -9.66
CA SER A 52 -7.62 -0.22 -8.36
C SER A 52 -8.15 1.21 -8.40
N ILE A 53 -7.86 1.98 -9.46
CA ILE A 53 -8.38 3.33 -9.65
C ILE A 53 -9.91 3.31 -9.74
N ASP A 54 -10.46 2.39 -10.52
CA ASP A 54 -11.91 2.22 -10.68
C ASP A 54 -12.60 1.87 -9.35
N GLU A 55 -11.99 0.98 -8.56
CA GLU A 55 -12.51 0.60 -7.25
C GLU A 55 -12.42 1.75 -6.23
N MET A 56 -11.29 2.46 -6.18
CA MET A 56 -11.14 3.62 -5.31
C MET A 56 -12.10 4.75 -5.67
N ALA A 57 -12.29 5.04 -6.95
CA ALA A 57 -13.27 6.02 -7.43
C ALA A 57 -14.69 5.66 -6.95
N LYS A 58 -15.09 4.39 -7.07
CA LYS A 58 -16.39 3.90 -6.58
C LYS A 58 -16.52 4.02 -5.07
N ASN A 59 -15.47 3.67 -4.32
CA ASN A 59 -15.51 3.63 -2.86
C ASN A 59 -15.44 5.01 -2.20
N THR A 60 -14.79 5.98 -2.86
CA THR A 60 -14.59 7.33 -2.33
C THR A 60 -15.55 8.36 -2.90
N GLY A 61 -16.19 8.07 -4.05
CA GLY A 61 -16.97 9.05 -4.81
C GLY A 61 -16.13 10.05 -5.61
N ASN A 62 -14.80 9.89 -5.63
CA ASN A 62 -13.92 10.72 -6.45
C ASN A 62 -13.91 10.27 -7.92
N THR A 63 -13.49 11.15 -8.82
CA THR A 63 -13.27 10.79 -10.22
C THR A 63 -12.00 9.95 -10.38
N LYS A 64 -11.95 9.14 -11.45
CA LYS A 64 -10.75 8.35 -11.79
C LYS A 64 -9.52 9.25 -11.98
N ASP A 65 -9.72 10.40 -12.62
CA ASP A 65 -8.68 11.42 -12.82
C ASP A 65 -8.13 11.95 -11.50
N ALA A 66 -9.00 12.29 -10.55
CA ALA A 66 -8.57 12.77 -9.24
C ALA A 66 -7.77 11.72 -8.48
N ILE A 67 -8.17 10.44 -8.57
CA ILE A 67 -7.46 9.33 -7.95
C ILE A 67 -6.08 9.12 -8.59
N ALA A 68 -5.95 9.20 -9.92
CA ALA A 68 -4.65 9.06 -10.56
C ALA A 68 -3.73 10.25 -10.32
N GLU A 69 -4.27 11.47 -10.32
CA GLU A 69 -3.54 12.66 -9.90
C GLU A 69 -3.00 12.51 -8.47
N GLN A 70 -3.83 11.98 -7.55
CA GLN A 70 -3.42 11.68 -6.19
C GLN A 70 -2.28 10.66 -6.14
N ILE A 71 -2.42 9.51 -6.80
CA ILE A 71 -1.38 8.47 -6.87
C ILE A 71 -0.06 9.06 -7.40
N TYR A 72 -0.12 9.82 -8.48
CA TYR A 72 1.05 10.45 -9.07
C TYR A 72 1.74 11.41 -8.09
N LYS A 73 0.98 12.27 -7.42
CA LYS A 73 1.51 13.22 -6.41
C LYS A 73 2.17 12.50 -5.23
N GLU A 74 1.54 11.45 -4.71
CA GLU A 74 2.08 10.65 -3.61
C GLU A 74 3.42 10.01 -3.99
N LEU A 75 3.48 9.34 -5.15
CA LEU A 75 4.71 8.73 -5.65
C LEU A 75 5.84 9.75 -5.83
N LYS A 76 5.52 10.92 -6.41
CA LYS A 76 6.50 12.02 -6.59
C LYS A 76 6.97 12.60 -5.27
N ALA A 77 6.08 12.76 -4.29
CA ALA A 77 6.42 13.30 -2.99
C ALA A 77 7.35 12.34 -2.23
N ASP A 78 7.05 11.04 -2.24
CA ASP A 78 7.88 10.04 -1.58
C ASP A 78 9.25 9.88 -2.27
N GLU A 79 9.30 9.88 -3.61
CA GLU A 79 10.57 9.90 -4.37
C GLU A 79 11.43 11.12 -4.02
N ALA A 80 10.81 12.31 -3.99
CA ALA A 80 11.50 13.56 -3.70
C ALA A 80 12.05 13.57 -2.27
N LEU A 81 11.27 13.08 -1.30
CA LEU A 81 11.71 12.95 0.09
C LEU A 81 12.86 11.95 0.21
N GLY A 82 12.76 10.79 -0.44
CA GLY A 82 13.84 9.81 -0.45
C GLY A 82 15.13 10.31 -1.08
N THR A 83 15.03 11.08 -2.17
CA THR A 83 16.18 11.71 -2.82
C THR A 83 16.81 12.77 -1.93
N LYS A 84 15.99 13.60 -1.27
CA LYS A 84 16.48 14.61 -0.31
C LYS A 84 17.20 13.95 0.85
N GLU A 85 16.57 12.95 1.47
CA GLU A 85 17.14 12.19 2.59
C GLU A 85 18.44 11.48 2.19
N ALA A 86 18.56 10.98 0.95
CA ALA A 86 19.80 10.37 0.45
C ALA A 86 20.91 11.41 0.17
N ASN A 87 20.57 12.54 -0.44
CA ASN A 87 21.53 13.59 -0.80
C ASN A 87 22.11 14.33 0.40
N GLU A 88 21.31 14.56 1.45
CA GLU A 88 21.79 15.10 2.72
C GLU A 88 22.89 14.20 3.33
N LYS A 89 22.94 12.92 2.95
CA LYS A 89 23.89 11.93 3.47
C LYS A 89 25.16 11.74 2.64
N VAL A 90 25.18 12.08 1.34
CA VAL A 90 26.40 12.00 0.49
C VAL A 90 27.52 12.91 1.03
N LYS A 91 27.20 13.91 1.84
CA LYS A 91 28.18 14.71 2.60
C LYS A 91 28.85 13.95 3.77
N THR A 92 28.44 12.72 4.05
CA THR A 92 28.89 11.85 5.15
C THR A 92 29.05 10.38 4.67
N LEU A 93 30.08 10.13 3.86
CA LEU A 93 30.75 8.84 3.55
C LEU A 93 29.98 7.70 2.84
N GLY A 94 30.62 7.14 1.80
CA GLY A 94 30.79 5.68 1.58
C GLY A 94 29.66 4.91 0.89
N ALA A 95 29.93 4.41 -0.32
CA ALA A 95 29.05 3.52 -1.09
C ALA A 95 29.12 2.05 -0.62
N GLY A 96 27.99 1.35 -0.62
CA GLY A 96 27.90 -0.11 -0.45
C GLY A 96 26.98 -0.51 0.71
N GLY A 97 26.08 -1.46 0.45
CA GLY A 97 24.95 -1.81 1.31
C GLY A 97 25.28 -2.11 2.78
N GLY A 98 24.21 -2.08 3.58
CA GLY A 98 24.24 -2.02 5.03
C GLY A 98 25.35 -2.80 5.73
N THR A 99 26.07 -2.11 6.61
CA THR A 99 27.16 -2.69 7.41
C THR A 99 26.77 -2.88 8.87
N VAL A 100 25.68 -2.23 9.31
CA VAL A 100 25.27 -2.20 10.72
C VAL A 100 24.02 -3.05 10.92
N SER A 101 24.02 -3.83 12.00
CA SER A 101 22.84 -4.61 12.44
C SER A 101 21.74 -3.68 12.91
N VAL A 102 20.47 -4.02 12.64
CA VAL A 102 19.34 -3.27 13.22
C VAL A 102 19.31 -3.33 14.74
N GLY A 103 19.99 -4.31 15.36
CA GLY A 103 20.04 -4.50 16.81
C GLY A 103 18.75 -5.07 17.39
N ASN A 104 18.68 -5.32 18.70
CA ASN A 104 17.48 -5.87 19.35
C ASN A 104 16.46 -4.77 19.70
N SER A 105 15.17 -5.11 19.76
CA SER A 105 14.10 -4.19 20.23
C SER A 105 12.95 -4.98 20.86
N ASN A 106 11.86 -4.33 21.26
CA ASN A 106 10.69 -5.03 21.79
C ASN A 106 9.79 -5.52 20.66
N MET A 107 8.99 -6.54 20.95
CA MET A 107 7.99 -7.04 20.03
C MET A 107 7.00 -5.94 19.62
N GLY A 108 6.69 -5.88 18.33
CA GLY A 108 5.84 -4.85 17.70
C GLY A 108 6.56 -3.52 17.42
N ASP A 109 7.76 -3.29 17.95
CA ASP A 109 8.60 -2.21 17.42
C ASP A 109 8.94 -2.50 15.95
N PHE A 110 9.44 -1.51 15.22
CA PHE A 110 9.89 -1.69 13.84
C PHE A 110 11.14 -0.88 13.56
N PHE A 111 11.91 -1.28 12.55
CA PHE A 111 12.96 -0.44 12.00
C PHE A 111 12.52 0.13 10.65
N TYR A 112 13.07 1.30 10.32
CA TYR A 112 13.08 1.88 9.00
C TYR A 112 14.52 2.03 8.52
N THR A 113 14.76 1.96 7.22
CA THR A 113 16.00 2.37 6.57
C THR A 113 15.70 2.92 5.17
N GLY A 114 16.50 3.86 4.67
CA GLY A 114 16.44 4.23 3.26
C GLY A 114 16.76 3.02 2.38
N SER A 115 16.02 2.86 1.29
CA SER A 115 16.19 1.70 0.40
C SER A 115 15.54 1.97 -0.94
N TYR A 116 16.26 1.59 -2.00
CA TYR A 116 15.72 1.59 -3.35
C TYR A 116 14.99 0.27 -3.58
N THR A 117 13.68 0.34 -3.73
CA THR A 117 12.81 -0.78 -4.11
C THR A 117 11.94 -0.33 -5.26
N ALA A 118 11.77 -1.18 -6.28
CA ALA A 118 11.02 -0.82 -7.48
C ALA A 118 11.50 0.51 -8.11
N TYR A 119 12.82 0.70 -8.21
CA TYR A 119 13.46 1.84 -8.89
C TYR A 119 13.33 3.20 -8.19
N LEU A 120 12.63 3.27 -7.05
CA LEU A 120 12.46 4.47 -6.23
C LEU A 120 12.97 4.23 -4.81
N ASN A 121 13.52 5.28 -4.19
CA ASN A 121 13.88 5.20 -2.77
C ASN A 121 12.62 5.35 -1.92
N HIS A 122 11.81 4.30 -1.79
CA HIS A 122 10.64 4.28 -0.91
C HIS A 122 11.01 4.01 0.56
N GLY A 123 12.25 3.62 0.82
CA GLY A 123 12.66 3.09 2.12
C GLY A 123 12.27 1.62 2.28
N HIS A 124 12.60 1.06 3.44
CA HIS A 124 12.20 -0.29 3.83
C HIS A 124 11.91 -0.33 5.32
N VAL A 125 10.92 -1.15 5.70
CA VAL A 125 10.57 -1.39 7.10
C VAL A 125 10.48 -2.88 7.42
N GLY A 126 10.78 -3.22 8.68
CA GLY A 126 10.56 -4.56 9.22
C GLY A 126 10.20 -4.48 10.70
N MET A 127 9.34 -5.39 11.16
CA MET A 127 8.79 -5.40 12.52
C MET A 127 9.48 -6.46 13.37
N TYR A 128 9.75 -6.16 14.64
CA TYR A 128 10.27 -7.12 15.60
C TYR A 128 9.13 -8.05 16.03
N TYR A 129 9.20 -9.34 15.70
CA TYR A 129 8.27 -10.33 16.27
C TYR A 129 8.78 -10.91 17.58
N SER A 130 10.08 -10.79 17.85
CA SER A 130 10.71 -11.09 19.13
C SER A 130 11.92 -10.18 19.30
N SER A 131 12.61 -10.27 20.44
CA SER A 131 13.70 -9.33 20.74
C SER A 131 14.86 -9.36 19.74
N ASN A 132 15.10 -10.52 19.14
CA ASN A 132 16.23 -10.79 18.26
C ASN A 132 15.81 -11.26 16.86
N THR A 133 14.52 -11.17 16.53
CA THR A 133 14.02 -11.62 15.22
C THR A 133 12.99 -10.69 14.63
N ILE A 134 13.20 -10.38 13.36
CA ILE A 134 12.37 -9.52 12.52
C ILE A 134 11.41 -10.38 11.69
N VAL A 135 10.23 -9.85 11.43
CA VAL A 135 9.35 -10.21 10.31
C VAL A 135 9.28 -9.04 9.33
N GLU A 136 9.47 -9.33 8.05
CA GLU A 136 9.47 -8.33 6.97
C GLU A 136 8.96 -8.94 5.67
N SER A 137 8.51 -8.09 4.74
CA SER A 137 8.23 -8.52 3.37
C SER A 137 9.31 -7.97 2.43
N VAL A 138 9.95 -8.82 1.64
CA VAL A 138 11.02 -8.42 0.70
C VAL A 138 10.83 -9.07 -0.66
N PRO A 139 11.41 -8.50 -1.73
CA PRO A 139 11.53 -9.17 -3.02
C PRO A 139 11.99 -10.63 -2.90
N ASP A 140 11.52 -11.49 -3.81
CA ASP A 140 11.82 -12.93 -3.92
C ASP A 140 11.36 -13.84 -2.77
N ASN A 141 11.24 -13.34 -1.54
CA ASN A 141 10.80 -14.15 -0.40
C ASN A 141 9.39 -13.84 0.09
N GLY A 142 8.81 -12.69 -0.29
CA GLY A 142 7.61 -12.20 0.35
C GLY A 142 7.82 -12.04 1.85
N VAL A 143 6.83 -12.44 2.65
CA VAL A 143 6.92 -12.35 4.11
C VAL A 143 7.84 -13.45 4.65
N ARG A 144 8.90 -13.02 5.34
CA ARG A 144 9.93 -13.89 5.93
C ARG A 144 10.32 -13.43 7.33
N THR A 145 11.09 -14.28 8.03
CA THR A 145 11.79 -13.91 9.26
C THR A 145 13.29 -13.88 9.08
N LEU A 146 13.97 -13.00 9.82
CA LEU A 146 15.43 -12.87 9.82
C LEU A 146 15.92 -12.45 11.22
N SER A 147 17.09 -12.92 11.64
CA SER A 147 17.67 -12.45 12.91
C SER A 147 18.04 -10.97 12.82
N THR A 148 17.94 -10.25 13.94
CA THR A 148 18.35 -8.83 14.01
C THR A 148 19.82 -8.65 13.63
N THR A 149 20.67 -9.61 13.99
CA THR A 149 22.11 -9.61 13.65
C THR A 149 22.38 -9.77 12.15
N ALA A 150 21.52 -10.49 11.43
CA ALA A 150 21.64 -10.71 10.00
C ALA A 150 20.97 -9.60 9.17
N ARG A 151 19.97 -8.90 9.72
CA ARG A 151 19.37 -7.73 9.05
C ARG A 151 20.32 -6.53 9.13
N LYS A 152 21.03 -6.28 8.02
CA LYS A 152 21.94 -5.14 7.88
C LYS A 152 21.26 -3.94 7.23
N VAL A 153 21.66 -2.74 7.66
CA VAL A 153 21.18 -1.45 7.18
C VAL A 153 22.34 -0.45 7.13
N ASP A 154 22.17 0.61 6.34
CA ASP A 154 23.15 1.70 6.26
C ASP A 154 23.10 2.54 7.53
N LYS A 155 24.29 2.93 8.02
CA LYS A 155 24.43 3.78 9.20
C LYS A 155 23.96 5.19 8.87
N GLY A 156 23.24 5.82 9.78
CA GLY A 156 22.78 7.22 9.69
C GLY A 156 21.44 7.43 8.99
N ASP A 157 20.88 6.40 8.33
CA ASP A 157 19.53 6.45 7.73
C ASP A 157 18.53 5.54 8.42
N ALA A 158 19.04 4.55 9.17
CA ALA A 158 18.18 3.60 9.83
C ALA A 158 17.78 4.07 11.22
N VAL A 159 16.53 3.80 11.58
CA VAL A 159 15.98 4.12 12.89
C VAL A 159 15.15 2.95 13.39
N VAL A 160 15.12 2.77 14.70
CA VAL A 160 14.16 1.87 15.36
C VAL A 160 13.11 2.70 16.05
N LYS A 161 11.85 2.35 15.83
CA LYS A 161 10.68 3.07 16.32
C LYS A 161 9.74 2.15 17.08
N SER A 162 9.11 2.70 18.10
CA SER A 162 8.03 2.10 18.86
C SER A 162 6.69 2.60 18.31
N ILE A 163 5.66 1.76 18.38
CA ILE A 163 4.26 2.18 18.23
C ILE A 163 3.69 2.52 19.62
N ASN A 164 3.12 3.71 19.77
CA ASN A 164 2.50 4.22 21.00
C ASN A 164 1.11 3.59 21.16
N THR A 165 1.07 2.35 21.64
CA THR A 165 -0.14 1.57 21.88
C THR A 165 0.08 0.56 23.01
N SER A 166 -0.95 -0.22 23.36
CA SER A 166 -0.84 -1.25 24.39
C SER A 166 0.14 -2.35 23.98
N TRP A 167 0.74 -3.01 24.98
CA TRP A 167 1.58 -4.18 24.72
C TRP A 167 0.80 -5.28 23.98
N GLN A 168 -0.47 -5.48 24.30
CA GLN A 168 -1.32 -6.47 23.65
C GLN A 168 -1.48 -6.19 22.15
N ASN A 169 -1.73 -4.93 21.76
CA ASN A 169 -1.85 -4.55 20.34
C ASN A 169 -0.54 -4.78 19.59
N LYS A 170 0.60 -4.46 20.20
CA LYS A 170 1.93 -4.77 19.65
C LYS A 170 2.12 -6.27 19.48
N ASN A 171 1.72 -7.06 20.48
CA ASN A 171 1.81 -8.51 20.46
C ASN A 171 1.00 -9.10 19.31
N ASP A 172 -0.26 -8.70 19.20
CA ASP A 172 -1.19 -9.26 18.22
C ASP A 172 -0.80 -8.85 16.79
N ALA A 173 -0.35 -7.61 16.59
CA ALA A 173 0.21 -7.18 15.30
C ALA A 173 1.46 -7.99 14.91
N ALA A 174 2.40 -8.17 15.84
CA ALA A 174 3.62 -8.94 15.60
C ALA A 174 3.32 -10.41 15.24
N TRP A 175 2.42 -11.05 15.99
CA TRP A 175 2.00 -12.42 15.73
C TRP A 175 1.24 -12.57 14.41
N TRP A 176 0.34 -11.63 14.10
CA TRP A 176 -0.35 -11.63 12.81
C TRP A 176 0.64 -11.55 11.65
N ALA A 177 1.63 -10.66 11.72
CA ALA A 177 2.65 -10.55 10.67
C ALA A 177 3.48 -11.84 10.57
N LYS A 178 3.87 -12.43 11.72
CA LYS A 178 4.61 -13.70 11.77
C LYS A 178 3.82 -14.86 11.16
N ASP A 179 2.50 -14.88 11.29
CA ASP A 179 1.63 -15.89 10.69
C ASP A 179 1.57 -15.79 9.16
N ARG A 180 1.90 -14.63 8.59
CA ARG A 180 1.95 -14.45 7.12
C ARG A 180 3.20 -15.05 6.47
N VAL A 181 4.20 -15.44 7.27
CA VAL A 181 5.46 -16.00 6.79
C VAL A 181 5.23 -17.27 5.98
N GLY A 182 5.76 -17.31 4.75
CA GLY A 182 5.60 -18.43 3.82
C GLY A 182 4.19 -18.55 3.20
N LYS A 183 3.26 -17.65 3.54
CA LYS A 183 1.90 -17.61 2.96
C LYS A 183 1.74 -16.48 1.94
N ASP A 184 2.36 -15.34 2.21
CA ASP A 184 2.21 -14.13 1.41
C ASP A 184 3.48 -13.81 0.62
N GLY A 185 3.34 -13.69 -0.70
CA GLY A 185 4.40 -13.23 -1.59
C GLY A 185 4.69 -11.72 -1.47
N TYR A 186 5.66 -11.24 -2.23
CA TYR A 186 5.94 -9.82 -2.33
C TYR A 186 5.03 -9.17 -3.37
N SER A 187 4.52 -7.97 -3.08
CA SER A 187 3.84 -7.13 -4.06
C SER A 187 4.69 -5.89 -4.32
N TYR A 188 4.90 -5.55 -5.58
CA TYR A 188 5.58 -4.31 -5.99
C TYR A 188 4.62 -3.11 -6.11
N ASN A 189 3.32 -3.32 -5.90
CA ASN A 189 2.33 -2.25 -5.91
C ASN A 189 2.54 -1.38 -4.66
N PHE A 190 3.11 -0.19 -4.82
CA PHE A 190 3.10 0.85 -3.79
C PHE A 190 1.98 1.86 -4.02
N ALA A 191 1.63 2.13 -5.28
CA ALA A 191 0.69 3.15 -5.71
C ALA A 191 -0.73 3.04 -5.13
N THR A 192 -1.25 1.83 -4.99
CA THR A 192 -2.66 1.60 -4.61
C THR A 192 -2.78 0.58 -3.49
N ASN A 193 -1.69 0.32 -2.78
CA ASN A 193 -1.63 -0.81 -1.87
C ASN A 193 -2.62 -0.66 -0.72
N ARG A 194 -3.03 0.55 -0.33
CA ARG A 194 -3.96 0.76 0.79
C ARG A 194 -5.33 0.11 0.54
N SER A 195 -5.83 0.18 -0.69
CA SER A 195 -7.16 -0.32 -1.07
C SER A 195 -7.22 -1.84 -1.29
N THR A 196 -6.08 -2.51 -1.39
CA THR A 196 -6.05 -3.98 -1.56
C THR A 196 -6.33 -4.71 -0.25
N THR A 197 -6.65 -6.00 -0.34
CA THR A 197 -6.82 -6.88 0.83
C THR A 197 -5.59 -6.87 1.76
N HIS A 198 -5.82 -7.09 3.06
CA HIS A 198 -4.75 -7.26 4.04
C HIS A 198 -4.04 -8.63 3.95
N TYR A 199 -4.59 -9.57 3.17
CA TYR A 199 -4.10 -10.93 3.00
C TYR A 199 -3.59 -11.16 1.58
N GLY A 200 -2.62 -12.05 1.39
CA GLY A 200 -1.96 -12.25 0.10
C GLY A 200 -0.74 -11.35 -0.08
N ALA A 201 -0.26 -11.22 -1.31
CA ALA A 201 0.99 -10.54 -1.59
C ALA A 201 1.01 -9.08 -1.10
N LYS A 202 2.11 -8.66 -0.46
CA LYS A 202 2.24 -7.31 0.11
C LYS A 202 3.69 -6.83 0.16
N ASN A 203 3.89 -5.52 0.03
CA ASN A 203 5.17 -4.88 0.28
C ASN A 203 5.46 -4.73 1.79
N CYS A 204 6.64 -4.23 2.13
CA CYS A 204 7.12 -4.11 3.51
C CYS A 204 6.23 -3.20 4.38
N SER A 205 5.80 -2.05 3.87
CA SER A 205 4.94 -1.10 4.60
C SER A 205 3.52 -1.63 4.78
N LYS A 206 2.91 -2.19 3.73
CA LYS A 206 1.58 -2.83 3.78
C LYS A 206 1.54 -3.95 4.82
N LEU A 207 2.61 -4.73 4.99
CA LEU A 207 2.69 -5.76 6.04
C LEU A 207 2.50 -5.15 7.44
N ILE A 208 3.28 -4.13 7.79
CA ILE A 208 3.23 -3.51 9.12
C ILE A 208 1.92 -2.75 9.31
N TRP A 209 1.50 -1.98 8.30
CA TRP A 209 0.25 -1.25 8.33
C TRP A 209 -0.95 -2.20 8.51
N SER A 210 -1.02 -3.29 7.76
CA SER A 210 -2.11 -4.28 7.90
C SER A 210 -2.11 -4.93 9.28
N ALA A 211 -0.95 -5.26 9.81
CA ALA A 211 -0.82 -5.86 11.14
C ALA A 211 -1.44 -4.97 12.22
N TYR A 212 -1.10 -3.69 12.23
CA TYR A 212 -1.60 -2.73 13.20
C TYR A 212 -3.02 -2.22 12.92
N LYS A 213 -3.42 -2.16 11.65
CA LYS A 213 -4.81 -1.82 11.27
C LYS A 213 -5.77 -2.87 11.79
N LEU A 214 -5.43 -4.16 11.61
CA LEU A 214 -6.27 -5.29 12.03
C LEU A 214 -6.22 -5.56 13.54
N ASN A 215 -5.04 -5.48 14.16
CA ASN A 215 -4.84 -5.95 15.54
C ASN A 215 -4.54 -4.84 16.56
N GLY A 216 -4.43 -3.59 16.12
CA GLY A 216 -4.28 -2.44 17.00
C GLY A 216 -5.33 -1.35 16.79
N GLY A 217 -6.16 -1.46 15.75
CA GLY A 217 -7.06 -0.40 15.32
C GLY A 217 -6.33 0.88 14.91
N LEU A 218 -5.04 0.80 14.55
CA LEU A 218 -4.21 1.95 14.24
C LEU A 218 -4.03 2.09 12.74
N ASP A 219 -4.31 3.28 12.23
CA ASP A 219 -3.88 3.67 10.90
C ASP A 219 -2.47 4.25 10.98
N LEU A 220 -1.49 3.49 10.48
CA LEU A 220 -0.09 3.91 10.41
C LEU A 220 0.27 4.55 9.06
N ASP A 221 -0.74 4.88 8.27
CA ASP A 221 -0.58 5.69 7.08
C ASP A 221 -0.68 7.18 7.48
N LYS A 222 0.37 7.94 7.20
CA LYS A 222 0.55 9.30 7.68
C LYS A 222 -0.29 10.29 6.89
N ASP A 223 -0.33 10.13 5.58
CA ASP A 223 -1.06 11.02 4.68
C ASP A 223 -2.45 10.48 4.32
N GLY A 224 -2.70 9.19 4.56
CA GLY A 224 -3.99 8.55 4.28
C GLY A 224 -4.24 8.34 2.79
N GLY A 225 -3.16 8.31 2.01
CA GLY A 225 -3.15 8.29 0.56
C GLY A 225 -3.66 7.00 -0.10
N ALA A 226 -3.44 6.85 -1.40
CA ALA A 226 -3.75 5.62 -2.14
C ALA A 226 -2.73 4.51 -1.84
N GLY A 227 -1.47 4.89 -1.62
CA GLY A 227 -0.39 4.01 -1.21
C GLY A 227 -0.06 4.13 0.28
N VAL A 228 0.37 3.03 0.90
CA VAL A 228 1.08 3.09 2.19
C VAL A 228 2.56 2.86 1.95
N TYR A 229 3.38 3.88 2.16
CA TYR A 229 4.83 3.85 1.96
C TYR A 229 5.58 3.59 3.28
N PRO A 230 6.83 3.08 3.24
CA PRO A 230 7.65 2.88 4.44
C PRO A 230 7.83 4.16 5.27
N ARG A 231 7.90 5.32 4.62
CA ARG A 231 7.98 6.62 5.31
C ARG A 231 6.69 7.00 6.03
N ASP A 232 5.53 6.59 5.54
CA ASP A 232 4.27 6.81 6.25
C ASP A 232 4.26 6.08 7.57
N VAL A 233 4.61 4.79 7.53
CA VAL A 233 4.71 3.96 8.75
C VAL A 233 5.76 4.54 9.70
N ARG A 234 6.91 4.99 9.18
CA ARG A 234 7.97 5.64 9.97
C ARG A 234 7.48 6.92 10.65
N ASP A 235 6.72 7.74 9.96
CA ASP A 235 6.38 9.10 10.39
C ASP A 235 4.93 9.24 10.90
N ALA A 236 4.20 8.13 11.02
CA ALA A 236 2.85 8.13 11.60
C ALA A 236 2.87 8.68 13.03
N LYS A 237 1.79 9.38 13.40
CA LYS A 237 1.66 10.12 14.67
C LYS A 237 1.80 9.22 15.90
N GLN A 238 1.46 7.95 15.75
CA GLN A 238 1.52 6.93 16.79
C GLN A 238 2.93 6.34 16.93
N THR A 239 3.96 6.90 16.31
CA THR A 239 5.32 6.37 16.41
C THR A 239 6.23 7.25 17.27
N SER A 240 7.19 6.63 17.95
CA SER A 240 8.26 7.31 18.68
C SER A 240 9.60 6.68 18.35
N THR A 241 10.65 7.49 18.23
CA THR A 241 12.00 6.99 17.97
C THR A 241 12.59 6.37 19.23
N ILE A 242 13.07 5.13 19.13
CA ILE A 242 13.82 4.44 20.19
C ILE A 242 15.31 4.76 20.04
N ARG A 243 15.85 4.61 18.84
CA ARG A 243 17.26 4.89 18.52
C ARG A 243 17.47 5.14 17.04
N ASN A 244 18.53 5.89 16.72
CA ASN A 244 19.12 5.91 15.39
C ASN A 244 20.16 4.78 15.30
N ILE A 245 20.39 4.27 14.09
CA ILE A 245 21.39 3.23 13.78
C ILE A 245 22.55 3.86 13.02
#